data_AF-A0A1F6D5N3-F1
#
_entry.id   AF-A0A1F6D5N3-F1
#
_cell.length_a   1.000
_cell.length_b   1.000
_cell.length_c   1.000
_cell.angle_alpha   90.00
_cell.angle_beta   90.00
_cell.angle_gamma   90.00
#
_symmetry.space_group_name_H-M   'P 1'
#
loop_
_entity.id
_entity.type
_entity.pdbx_description
1 polymer ?
#
loop_
_entity_poly.entity_id
_entity_poly.type
_entity_poly.pdbx_seq_one_letter_code
_entity_poly.pdbx_strand_id
1 'polypeptide(L)'
;MPGGRPSKLNPALQKRIVQAIRRGCYVETAAALAGLHKDTFYAWLKKGAQEDGEKIYRDFSAAVEKALAESERDDLAVIEKAGRGYEVTKEKTVVYKDGSVETTTETSTRFNWQAAAWRLERRFPERWAKIDRDLEKRLAALEEQLNVKG
;
A
#
# COMPACT_ATOMS: atom_id res chain seq x y z
N MET A 1 -18.23 23.24 -35.30
CA MET A 1 -17.52 22.13 -34.63
C MET A 1 -18.47 21.52 -33.62
N PRO A 2 -18.89 20.25 -33.73
CA PRO A 2 -19.72 19.65 -32.69
C PRO A 2 -18.82 19.30 -31.49
N GLY A 3 -18.91 20.11 -30.44
CA GLY A 3 -18.24 19.86 -29.16
C GLY A 3 -18.90 18.66 -28.46
N GLY A 4 -18.21 17.52 -28.43
CA GLY A 4 -18.64 16.35 -27.69
C GLY A 4 -18.82 16.66 -26.21
N ARG A 5 -19.87 16.10 -25.61
CA ARG A 5 -20.19 16.20 -24.17
C ARG A 5 -18.90 15.94 -23.37
N PRO A 6 -18.40 16.89 -22.57
CA PRO A 6 -17.13 16.71 -21.88
C PRO A 6 -17.19 15.44 -21.06
N SER A 7 -16.26 14.51 -21.30
CA SER A 7 -16.17 13.30 -20.51
C SER A 7 -15.95 13.70 -19.05
N LYS A 8 -16.65 13.02 -18.12
CA LYS A 8 -16.51 13.29 -16.68
C LYS A 8 -15.06 13.10 -16.19
N LEU A 9 -14.23 12.39 -16.95
CA LEU A 9 -12.81 12.17 -16.69
C LEU A 9 -11.97 13.31 -17.26
N ASN A 10 -11.78 14.37 -16.47
CA ASN A 10 -10.90 15.49 -16.83
C ASN A 10 -9.46 15.31 -16.29
N PRO A 11 -8.44 15.97 -16.87
CA PRO A 11 -7.04 15.81 -16.44
C PRO A 11 -6.76 16.22 -14.99
N ALA A 12 -7.44 17.25 -14.48
CA ALA A 12 -7.26 17.70 -13.10
C ALA A 12 -7.76 16.65 -12.09
N LEU A 13 -8.88 15.99 -12.40
CA LEU A 13 -9.46 14.91 -11.63
C LEU A 13 -8.54 13.68 -11.64
N GLN A 14 -8.04 13.30 -12.82
CA GLN A 14 -7.05 12.22 -12.96
C GLN A 14 -5.84 12.48 -12.08
N LYS A 15 -5.26 13.68 -12.15
CA LYS A 15 -4.10 14.07 -11.36
C LYS A 15 -4.35 13.97 -9.86
N ARG A 16 -5.52 14.44 -9.37
CA ARG A 16 -5.89 14.34 -7.96
C ARG A 16 -5.97 12.90 -7.49
N ILE A 17 -6.64 12.03 -8.26
CA ILE A 17 -6.79 10.61 -7.92
C ILE A 17 -5.43 9.92 -7.91
N VAL A 18 -4.64 10.06 -8.97
CA VAL A 18 -3.29 9.48 -9.11
C VAL A 18 -2.37 9.93 -7.98
N GLN A 19 -2.38 11.21 -7.62
CA GLN A 19 -1.59 11.72 -6.49
C GLN A 19 -2.03 11.15 -5.14
N ALA A 20 -3.33 11.01 -4.91
CA ALA A 20 -3.83 10.40 -3.68
C ALA A 20 -3.39 8.92 -3.57
N ILE A 21 -3.49 8.16 -4.66
CA ILE A 21 -3.07 6.76 -4.74
C ILE A 21 -1.57 6.61 -4.49
N ARG A 22 -0.75 7.47 -5.11
CA ARG A 22 0.71 7.49 -4.91
C ARG A 22 1.09 7.76 -3.46
N ARG A 23 0.32 8.58 -2.73
CA ARG A 23 0.52 8.87 -1.30
C ARG A 23 0.06 7.73 -0.38
N GLY A 24 -0.38 6.60 -0.92
CA GLY A 24 -0.80 5.44 -0.14
C GLY A 24 -2.29 5.39 0.17
N CYS A 25 -3.12 6.23 -0.44
CA CYS A 25 -4.57 6.12 -0.27
C CYS A 25 -5.11 4.86 -0.99
N TYR A 26 -6.11 4.22 -0.39
CA TYR A 26 -6.92 3.22 -1.09
C TYR A 26 -7.66 3.86 -2.26
N VAL A 27 -7.91 3.05 -3.29
CA VAL A 27 -8.57 3.47 -4.53
C VAL A 27 -9.93 4.13 -4.27
N GLU A 28 -10.76 3.52 -3.42
CA GLU A 28 -12.08 4.07 -3.08
C GLU A 28 -11.96 5.42 -2.34
N THR A 29 -10.98 5.57 -1.44
CA THR A 29 -10.70 6.82 -0.75
C THR A 29 -10.22 7.90 -1.72
N ALA A 30 -9.32 7.55 -2.66
CA ALA A 30 -8.84 8.47 -3.68
C ALA A 30 -9.97 8.95 -4.60
N ALA A 31 -10.89 8.04 -4.98
CA ALA A 31 -12.09 8.38 -5.73
C ALA A 31 -13.03 9.30 -4.93
N ALA A 32 -13.31 8.98 -3.66
CA ALA A 32 -14.15 9.80 -2.79
C ALA A 32 -13.57 11.22 -2.57
N LEU A 33 -12.25 11.34 -2.33
CA LEU A 33 -11.53 12.61 -2.23
C LEU A 33 -11.59 13.44 -3.52
N ALA A 34 -11.80 12.78 -4.65
CA ALA A 34 -12.00 13.41 -5.95
C ALA A 34 -13.48 13.70 -6.27
N GLY A 35 -14.41 13.37 -5.36
CA GLY A 35 -15.86 13.54 -5.56
C GLY A 35 -16.46 12.50 -6.50
N LEU A 36 -15.84 11.33 -6.62
CA LEU A 36 -16.23 10.28 -7.55
C LEU A 36 -16.77 9.06 -6.80
N HIS A 37 -17.91 8.52 -7.25
CA HIS A 37 -18.39 7.24 -6.75
C HIS A 37 -17.49 6.10 -7.22
N LYS A 38 -17.25 5.10 -6.35
CA LYS A 38 -16.35 3.97 -6.65
C LYS A 38 -16.71 3.23 -7.94
N ASP A 39 -17.99 3.06 -8.23
CA ASP A 39 -18.43 2.34 -9.44
C ASP A 39 -18.01 3.08 -10.72
N THR A 40 -18.01 4.41 -10.69
CA THR A 40 -17.55 5.20 -11.85
C THR A 40 -16.06 5.02 -12.07
N PHE A 41 -15.28 5.00 -10.97
CA PHE A 41 -13.85 4.74 -11.03
C PHE A 41 -13.56 3.36 -11.63
N TYR A 42 -14.19 2.30 -11.11
CA TYR A 42 -13.98 0.94 -11.62
C TYR A 42 -14.47 0.76 -13.05
N ALA A 43 -15.57 1.41 -13.44
CA ALA A 43 -16.03 1.42 -14.83
C ALA A 43 -14.99 2.04 -15.78
N TRP A 44 -14.27 3.09 -15.35
CA TRP A 44 -13.19 3.68 -16.15
C TRP A 44 -11.98 2.78 -16.27
N LEU A 45 -11.58 2.11 -15.19
CA LEU A 45 -10.51 1.11 -15.27
C LEU A 45 -10.88 -0.06 -16.19
N LYS A 46 -12.12 -0.55 -16.11
CA LYS A 46 -12.62 -1.61 -16.99
C LYS A 46 -12.57 -1.20 -18.45
N LYS A 47 -12.96 0.05 -18.77
CA LYS A 47 -12.83 0.61 -20.13
C LYS A 47 -11.36 0.74 -20.58
N GLY A 48 -10.46 1.08 -19.66
CA GLY A 48 -9.02 1.16 -19.94
C GLY A 48 -8.35 -0.20 -20.15
N ALA A 49 -8.93 -1.28 -19.63
CA ALA A 49 -8.44 -2.65 -19.82
C ALA A 49 -8.91 -3.31 -21.13
N GLN A 50 -9.86 -2.69 -21.85
CA GLN A 50 -10.34 -3.19 -23.14
C GLN A 50 -9.31 -2.90 -24.24
N GLU A 51 -9.12 -3.85 -25.16
CA GLU A 51 -8.17 -3.74 -26.27
C GLU A 51 -8.49 -2.55 -27.19
N ASP A 52 -9.77 -2.32 -27.46
CA ASP A 52 -10.33 -1.20 -28.21
C ASP A 52 -10.71 0.02 -27.34
N GLY A 53 -10.33 0.00 -26.06
CA GLY A 53 -10.65 1.06 -25.09
C GLY A 53 -10.13 2.43 -25.52
N GLU A 54 -10.92 3.48 -25.29
CA GLU A 54 -10.51 4.85 -25.62
C GLU A 54 -9.20 5.22 -24.90
N LYS A 55 -8.29 5.87 -25.63
CA LYS A 55 -6.93 6.20 -25.13
C LYS A 55 -6.94 6.88 -23.76
N ILE A 56 -7.92 7.76 -23.49
CA ILE A 56 -8.02 8.47 -22.22
C ILE A 56 -8.22 7.54 -21.01
N TYR A 57 -8.98 6.46 -21.15
CA TYR A 57 -9.19 5.49 -20.08
C TYR A 57 -7.98 4.56 -19.93
N ARG A 58 -7.33 4.20 -21.04
CA ARG A 58 -6.09 3.41 -21.01
C ARG A 58 -4.96 4.17 -20.32
N ASP A 59 -4.74 5.43 -20.71
CA ASP A 59 -3.75 6.30 -20.10
C ASP A 59 -4.03 6.48 -18.59
N PHE A 60 -5.30 6.67 -18.21
CA PHE A 60 -5.69 6.78 -16.80
C PHE A 60 -5.43 5.48 -16.02
N SER A 61 -5.78 4.32 -16.59
CA SER A 61 -5.53 3.02 -15.98
C SER A 61 -4.04 2.78 -15.76
N ALA A 62 -3.21 3.04 -16.78
CA ALA A 62 -1.76 2.94 -16.68
C ALA A 62 -1.18 3.93 -15.64
N ALA A 63 -1.73 5.14 -15.53
CA ALA A 63 -1.31 6.10 -14.51
C ALA A 63 -1.69 5.65 -13.09
N VAL A 64 -2.85 5.01 -12.91
CA VAL A 64 -3.27 4.42 -11.63
C VAL A 64 -2.35 3.26 -11.24
N GLU A 65 -2.04 2.36 -12.18
CA GLU A 65 -1.11 1.25 -11.97
C GLU A 65 0.28 1.75 -11.58
N LYS A 66 0.80 2.74 -12.31
CA LYS A 66 2.08 3.38 -11.98
C LYS A 66 2.05 3.98 -10.56
N ALA A 67 0.98 4.66 -10.17
CA ALA A 67 0.86 5.24 -8.83
C ALA A 67 0.80 4.18 -7.72
N LEU A 68 0.18 3.02 -7.99
CA LEU A 68 0.20 1.87 -7.08
C LEU A 68 1.63 1.35 -6.89
N ALA A 69 2.38 1.16 -7.96
CA ALA A 69 3.77 0.72 -7.92
C ALA A 69 4.69 1.74 -7.22
N GLU A 70 4.49 3.04 -7.47
CA GLU A 70 5.24 4.09 -6.78
C GLU A 70 4.95 4.10 -5.27
N SER A 71 3.69 3.93 -4.87
CA SER A 71 3.32 3.83 -3.45
C SER A 71 3.93 2.60 -2.79
N GLU A 72 3.96 1.45 -3.47
CA GLU A 72 4.60 0.24 -2.97
C GLU A 72 6.11 0.44 -2.76
N ARG A 73 6.79 1.05 -3.74
CA ARG A 73 8.21 1.40 -3.62
C ARG A 73 8.47 2.29 -2.40
N ASP A 74 7.62 3.27 -2.16
CA ASP A 74 7.79 4.19 -1.03
C ASP A 74 7.62 3.47 0.32
N ASP A 75 6.75 2.45 0.40
CA ASP A 75 6.61 1.58 1.58
C ASP A 75 7.87 0.72 1.80
N LEU A 76 8.42 0.16 0.71
CA LEU A 76 9.65 -0.62 0.76
C LEU A 76 10.85 0.24 1.19
N ALA A 77 10.95 1.48 0.72
CA ALA A 77 12.00 2.39 1.14
C ALA A 77 11.96 2.68 2.65
N VAL A 78 10.75 2.76 3.23
CA VAL A 78 10.58 2.90 4.69
C VAL A 78 11.09 1.66 5.43
N ILE A 79 10.74 0.47 4.95
CA ILE A 79 11.19 -0.79 5.56
C ILE A 79 12.70 -0.96 5.43
N GLU A 80 13.25 -0.70 4.25
CA GLU A 80 14.69 -0.77 3.99
C GLU A 80 15.45 0.20 4.89
N LYS A 81 15.01 1.45 4.99
CA LYS A 81 15.63 2.45 5.87
C LYS A 81 15.61 2.01 7.34
N ALA A 82 14.53 1.39 7.80
CA ALA A 82 14.46 0.86 9.15
C ALA A 82 15.35 -0.37 9.35
N GLY A 83 15.44 -1.25 8.34
CA GLY A 83 16.30 -2.44 8.37
C GLY A 83 17.79 -2.10 8.35
N ARG A 84 18.19 -1.04 7.64
CA ARG A 84 19.56 -0.48 7.68
C ARG A 84 19.91 0.11 9.05
N GLY A 85 18.90 0.44 9.86
CA GLY A 85 19.06 1.08 11.16
C GLY A 85 19.52 2.53 11.04
N TYR A 86 19.08 3.36 11.97
CA TYR A 86 19.79 4.57 12.33
C TYR A 86 19.79 4.68 13.84
N GLU A 87 20.92 5.13 14.37
CA GLU A 87 21.11 5.28 15.81
C GLU A 87 20.29 6.47 16.28
N VAL A 88 19.39 6.25 17.25
CA VAL A 88 18.71 7.35 17.96
C VAL A 88 19.23 7.35 19.37
N THR A 89 19.96 8.40 19.71
CA THR A 89 20.37 8.69 21.07
C THR A 89 19.20 9.36 21.79
N LYS A 90 18.66 8.72 22.83
CA LYS A 90 17.75 9.39 23.77
C LYS A 90 18.47 9.58 25.10
N GLU A 91 18.50 10.82 25.56
CA GLU A 91 18.90 11.14 26.93
C GLU A 91 17.66 11.02 27.83
N LYS A 92 17.72 10.11 28.80
CA LYS A 92 16.71 9.98 29.84
C LYS A 92 17.27 10.53 31.14
N THR A 93 16.66 11.59 31.64
CA THR A 93 16.99 12.19 32.94
C THR A 93 16.02 11.67 33.99
N VAL A 94 16.51 10.96 35.00
CA VAL A 94 15.75 10.57 36.18
C VAL A 94 16.14 11.50 37.31
N VAL A 95 15.19 12.29 37.81
CA VAL A 95 15.37 13.12 39.01
C VAL A 95 14.78 12.37 40.19
N TYR A 96 15.62 12.04 41.16
CA TYR A 96 15.24 11.35 42.37
C TYR A 96 14.71 12.33 43.43
N LYS A 97 13.98 11.81 44.43
CA LYS A 97 13.37 12.64 45.48
C LYS A 97 14.39 13.39 46.35
N ASP A 98 15.65 12.96 46.35
CA ASP A 98 16.77 13.60 47.05
C ASP A 98 17.45 14.69 46.22
N GLY A 99 16.95 14.98 45.02
CA GLY A 99 17.52 15.97 44.11
C GLY A 99 18.70 15.44 43.28
N SER A 100 19.10 14.18 43.46
CA SER A 100 20.10 13.57 42.57
C SER A 100 19.51 13.36 41.17
N VAL A 101 20.36 13.53 40.16
CA VAL A 101 19.98 13.41 38.76
C VAL A 101 20.85 12.33 38.13
N GLU A 102 20.23 11.30 37.58
CA GLU A 102 20.90 10.28 36.80
C GLU A 102 20.51 10.43 35.33
N THR A 103 21.52 10.58 34.48
CA THR A 103 21.35 10.63 33.04
C THR A 103 21.79 9.30 32.45
N THR A 104 20.85 8.53 31.91
CA THR A 104 21.16 7.30 31.18
C THR A 104 20.99 7.56 29.68
N THR A 105 22.04 7.28 28.92
CA THR A 105 22.02 7.31 27.46
C THR A 105 21.52 5.95 26.95
N GLU A 106 20.32 5.91 26.39
CA GLU A 106 19.75 4.70 25.79
C GLU A 106 19.77 4.83 24.26
N THR A 107 20.55 3.98 23.59
CA THR A 107 20.53 3.84 22.14
C THR A 107 19.35 2.96 21.73
N SER A 108 18.36 3.52 21.03
CA SER A 108 17.16 2.77 20.64
C SER A 108 16.81 2.99 19.17
N THR A 109 16.86 1.95 18.35
CA THR A 109 16.43 1.98 16.94
C THR A 109 14.90 2.11 16.87
N ARG A 110 14.36 3.29 16.55
CA ARG A 110 12.89 3.46 16.44
C ARG A 110 12.45 4.19 15.17
N PHE A 111 12.61 3.56 14.01
CA PHE A 111 11.67 3.78 12.89
C PHE A 111 10.68 2.62 12.92
N ASN A 112 9.40 2.93 13.13
CA ASN A 112 8.38 1.89 13.18
C ASN A 112 8.01 1.46 11.74
N TRP A 113 8.81 0.57 11.18
CA TRP A 113 8.57 -0.02 9.85
C TRP A 113 7.28 -0.85 9.80
N GLN A 114 6.76 -1.29 10.95
CA GLN A 114 5.59 -2.16 11.03
C GLN A 114 4.37 -1.52 10.36
N ALA A 115 4.23 -0.19 10.45
CA ALA A 115 3.14 0.53 9.77
C ALA A 115 3.21 0.40 8.24
N ALA A 116 4.41 0.49 7.65
CA ALA A 116 4.61 0.30 6.21
C ALA A 116 4.41 -1.17 5.81
N ALA A 117 4.92 -2.12 6.60
CA ALA A 117 4.72 -3.54 6.35
C ALA A 117 3.23 -3.95 6.41
N TRP A 118 2.48 -3.47 7.40
CA TRP A 118 1.04 -3.71 7.49
C TRP A 118 0.26 -3.10 6.32
N ARG A 119 0.71 -1.95 5.80
CA ARG A 119 0.08 -1.34 4.61
C ARG A 119 0.31 -2.21 3.38
N LEU A 120 1.52 -2.75 3.18
CA LEU A 120 1.83 -3.68 2.10
C LEU A 120 1.02 -4.97 2.20
N GLU A 121 0.98 -5.62 3.37
CA GLU A 121 0.21 -6.85 3.60
C GLU A 121 -1.28 -6.68 3.26
N ARG A 122 -1.88 -5.55 3.63
CA ARG A 122 -3.31 -5.29 3.41
C ARG A 122 -3.67 -4.87 2.00
N ARG A 123 -2.79 -4.11 1.32
CA ARG A 123 -3.08 -3.57 -0.02
C ARG A 123 -2.70 -4.54 -1.14
N PHE A 124 -1.70 -5.37 -0.91
CA PHE A 124 -1.17 -6.30 -1.89
C PHE A 124 -1.06 -7.72 -1.28
N PRO A 125 -2.16 -8.29 -0.76
CA PRO A 125 -2.13 -9.56 -0.04
C PRO A 125 -1.58 -10.70 -0.89
N GLU A 126 -1.87 -10.73 -2.19
CA GLU A 126 -1.35 -11.77 -3.10
C GLU A 126 0.18 -11.81 -3.17
N ARG A 127 0.86 -10.67 -2.95
CA ARG A 127 2.32 -10.55 -3.02
C ARG A 127 2.99 -10.53 -1.65
N TRP A 128 2.31 -10.00 -0.64
CA TRP A 128 2.92 -9.68 0.66
C TRP A 128 2.24 -10.36 1.86
N ALA A 129 1.12 -11.06 1.69
CA ALA A 129 0.53 -11.81 2.80
C ALA A 129 1.47 -12.94 3.22
N LYS A 130 1.42 -13.29 4.51
CA LYS A 130 2.14 -14.46 5.01
C LYS A 130 1.61 -15.70 4.31
N ILE A 131 2.49 -16.40 3.61
CA ILE A 131 2.20 -17.73 3.09
C ILE A 131 2.09 -18.65 4.31
N ASP A 132 0.89 -19.13 4.60
CA ASP A 132 0.68 -20.13 5.64
C ASP A 132 1.18 -21.49 5.14
N ARG A 133 2.50 -21.68 5.20
CA ARG A 133 3.20 -22.91 4.82
C ARG A 133 2.70 -24.14 5.61
N ASP A 134 1.96 -23.95 6.68
CA ASP A 134 1.37 -25.05 7.46
C ASP A 134 0.09 -25.60 6.80
N LEU A 135 -0.66 -24.76 6.07
CA LEU A 135 -1.84 -25.20 5.30
C LEU A 135 -1.47 -26.11 4.14
N GLU A 136 -0.40 -25.79 3.40
CA GLU A 136 0.10 -26.64 2.30
C GLU A 136 0.59 -28.00 2.82
N LYS A 137 1.29 -28.01 3.96
CA LYS A 137 1.71 -29.26 4.62
C LYS A 137 0.51 -30.08 5.10
N ARG A 138 -0.52 -29.44 5.65
CA ARG A 138 -1.76 -30.10 6.08
C ARG A 138 -2.57 -30.67 4.92
N LEU A 139 -2.64 -29.94 3.80
CA LEU A 139 -3.28 -30.40 2.57
C LEU A 139 -2.55 -31.62 1.98
N ALA A 140 -1.22 -31.57 1.86
CA ALA A 140 -0.42 -32.69 1.38
C ALA A 140 -0.59 -33.94 2.27
N ALA A 141 -0.61 -33.76 3.59
CA ALA A 141 -0.85 -34.85 4.53
C ALA A 141 -2.26 -35.44 4.42
N LEU A 142 -3.28 -34.64 4.08
CA LEU A 142 -4.65 -35.10 3.85
C LEU A 142 -4.80 -35.86 2.52
N GLU A 143 -4.15 -35.39 1.46
CA GLU A 143 -4.14 -36.05 0.14
C GLU A 143 -3.46 -37.42 0.21
N GLU A 144 -2.35 -37.52 0.93
CA GLU A 144 -1.64 -38.79 1.17
C GLU A 144 -2.52 -39.78 1.96
N GLN A 145 -3.26 -39.31 2.97
CA GLN A 145 -4.18 -40.15 3.74
C GLN A 145 -5.39 -40.65 2.94
N LEU A 146 -5.86 -39.86 1.97
CA LEU A 146 -6.94 -40.26 1.06
C LEU A 146 -6.47 -41.29 0.04
N ASN A 147 -5.24 -41.17 -0.46
CA ASN A 147 -4.69 -42.06 -1.47
C ASN A 147 -4.24 -43.43 -0.92
N VAL A 148 -4.06 -43.56 0.40
CA VAL A 148 -3.78 -44.82 1.11
C VAL A 148 -5.06 -45.61 1.44
N LYS A 149 -6.23 -44.96 1.36
CA LYS A 149 -7.54 -45.57 1.66
C LYS A 149 -8.38 -45.96 0.44
N GLY A 150 -7.91 -45.65 -0.77
CA GLY A 150 -8.52 -46.07 -2.04
C GLY A 150 -7.75 -47.24 -2.66
#